data_AF-A0A259JYG0-F1
#
_entry.id   AF-A0A259JYG0-F1
#
_cell.length_a   1.000
_cell.length_b   1.000
_cell.length_c   1.000
_cell.angle_alpha   90.00
_cell.angle_beta   90.00
_cell.angle_gamma   90.00
#
_symmetry.space_group_name_H-M   'P 1'
#
loop_
_entity.id
_entity.type
_entity.pdbx_description
1 polymer ?
#
loop_
_entity_poly.entity_id
_entity_poly.type
_entity_poly.pdbx_seq_one_letter_code
_entity_poly.pdbx_strand_id
1 'polypeptide(L)'
;MLAGASVLVVGLFVGAWVPSYGLLLPLWFALGLGYSLAQTPSGRLLRRSSHPEDRPALFAAQFALSHACWLFTYPLAGWIGAKVSLPFTFAALGLVATAAVLAAMWLWPAEDPDVLTHTHGALDRTHPHLADAVAVEGGLRHAHAFVIDNHHPEWPRPA
;
A
#
# COMPACT_ATOMS: atom_id res chain seq x y z
N MET A 1 8.25 -2.70 3.55
CA MET A 1 6.80 -2.65 3.79
C MET A 1 6.23 -4.04 4.02
N LEU A 2 6.20 -4.92 2.99
CA LEU A 2 5.67 -6.27 3.11
C LEU A 2 6.32 -7.09 4.23
N ALA A 3 7.65 -7.09 4.35
CA ALA A 3 8.33 -7.78 5.46
C ALA A 3 7.85 -7.31 6.85
N GLY A 4 7.66 -6.00 7.03
CA GLY A 4 7.11 -5.45 8.29
C GLY A 4 5.68 -5.90 8.54
N ALA A 5 4.83 -5.89 7.50
CA ALA A 5 3.46 -6.38 7.58
C ALA A 5 3.40 -7.89 7.87
N SER A 6 4.31 -8.70 7.31
CA SER A 6 4.42 -10.12 7.61
C SER A 6 4.81 -10.37 9.07
N VAL A 7 5.71 -9.56 9.65
CA VAL A 7 6.02 -9.62 11.09
C VAL A 7 4.78 -9.34 11.93
N LEU A 8 3.94 -8.39 11.54
CA LEU A 8 2.66 -8.11 12.23
C LEU A 8 1.70 -9.30 12.15
N VAL A 9 1.53 -9.90 10.97
CA VAL A 9 0.67 -11.08 10.77
C VAL A 9 1.13 -12.24 11.64
N VAL A 10 2.42 -12.58 11.58
CA VAL A 10 2.99 -13.67 12.40
C VAL A 10 2.84 -13.35 13.88
N GLY A 11 3.14 -12.13 14.30
CA GLY A 11 3.00 -11.69 15.69
C GLY A 11 1.57 -11.81 16.21
N LEU A 12 0.56 -11.48 15.39
CA LEU A 12 -0.85 -11.66 15.76
C LEU A 12 -1.20 -13.13 16.00
N PHE A 13 -0.78 -14.04 15.13
CA PHE A 13 -1.02 -15.47 15.34
C PHE A 13 -0.25 -16.04 16.54
N VAL A 14 1.01 -15.61 16.75
CA VAL A 14 1.78 -15.98 17.94
C VAL A 14 1.10 -15.49 19.21
N GLY A 15 0.55 -14.26 19.19
CA GLY A 15 -0.18 -13.66 20.31
C GLY A 15 -1.34 -14.48 20.83
N ALA A 16 -1.96 -15.30 19.97
CA ALA A 16 -3.04 -16.20 20.38
C ALA A 16 -2.60 -17.29 21.38
N TRP A 17 -1.29 -17.57 21.45
CA TRP A 17 -0.71 -18.64 22.26
C TRP A 17 0.14 -18.13 23.41
N VAL A 18 0.20 -16.81 23.65
CA VAL A 18 1.04 -16.21 24.70
C VAL A 18 0.35 -16.34 26.06
N PRO A 19 0.89 -17.13 27.01
CA PRO A 19 0.22 -17.43 28.28
C PRO A 19 0.58 -16.44 29.41
N SER A 20 1.61 -15.60 29.22
CA SER A 20 2.18 -14.79 30.29
C SER A 20 2.57 -13.39 29.81
N TYR A 21 2.53 -12.44 30.74
CA TYR A 21 2.97 -11.07 30.50
C TYR A 21 4.46 -11.00 30.08
N GLY A 22 5.31 -11.85 30.65
CA GLY A 22 6.73 -11.89 30.30
C GLY A 22 6.98 -12.23 28.83
N LEU A 23 6.18 -13.13 28.24
CA LEU A 23 6.25 -13.47 26.81
C LEU A 23 5.52 -12.45 25.92
N LEU A 24 4.62 -11.65 26.49
CA LEU A 24 3.96 -10.55 25.78
C LEU A 24 4.91 -9.39 25.45
N LEU A 25 5.89 -9.11 26.32
CA LEU A 25 6.88 -8.05 26.12
C LEU A 25 7.71 -8.21 24.84
N PRO A 26 8.39 -9.36 24.58
CA PRO A 26 9.12 -9.54 23.32
C PRO A 26 8.18 -9.57 22.11
N LEU A 27 6.95 -10.05 22.25
CA LEU A 27 5.95 -9.98 21.19
C LEU A 27 5.59 -8.53 20.84
N TRP A 28 5.33 -7.68 21.84
CA TRP A 28 5.07 -6.25 21.62
C TRP A 28 6.24 -5.55 20.96
N PHE A 29 7.48 -5.87 21.37
CA PHE A 29 8.67 -5.35 20.71
C PHE A 29 8.71 -5.74 19.22
N ALA A 30 8.48 -7.02 18.91
CA ALA A 30 8.45 -7.51 17.53
C ALA A 30 7.33 -6.85 16.69
N LEU A 31 6.14 -6.68 17.27
CA LEU A 31 5.03 -5.97 16.62
C LEU A 31 5.39 -4.49 16.36
N GLY A 32 6.03 -3.81 17.30
CA GLY A 32 6.52 -2.44 17.11
C GLY A 32 7.55 -2.33 16.00
N LEU A 33 8.46 -3.29 15.89
CA LEU A 33 9.43 -3.38 14.80
C LEU A 33 8.73 -3.58 13.45
N GLY A 34 7.81 -4.55 13.37
CA GLY A 34 7.02 -4.82 12.16
C GLY A 34 6.22 -3.59 11.71
N TYR A 35 5.59 -2.90 12.66
CA TYR A 35 4.83 -1.67 12.42
C TYR A 35 5.73 -0.56 11.87
N SER A 36 6.91 -0.37 12.44
CA SER A 36 7.88 0.63 11.98
C SER A 36 8.36 0.33 10.56
N LEU A 37 8.73 -0.93 10.27
CA LEU A 37 9.14 -1.39 8.94
C LEU A 37 8.04 -1.26 7.88
N ALA A 38 6.77 -1.33 8.30
CA ALA A 38 5.62 -1.09 7.44
C ALA A 38 5.39 0.41 7.22
N GLN A 39 5.44 1.24 8.26
CA GLN A 39 5.08 2.65 8.14
C GLN A 39 6.15 3.56 7.53
N THR A 40 7.43 3.34 7.85
CA THR A 40 8.52 4.20 7.38
C THR A 40 8.57 4.38 5.85
N PRO A 41 8.35 3.36 5.01
CA PRO A 41 8.32 3.53 3.55
C PRO A 41 6.99 4.09 3.00
N SER A 42 5.88 4.11 3.75
CA SER A 42 4.56 4.47 3.21
C SER A 42 4.52 5.88 2.61
N GLY A 43 5.12 6.86 3.28
CA GLY A 43 5.20 8.22 2.75
C GLY A 43 6.09 8.34 1.50
N ARG A 44 7.14 7.50 1.39
CA ARG A 44 7.97 7.45 0.18
C ARG A 44 7.21 6.82 -0.98
N LEU A 45 6.45 5.77 -0.72
CA LEU A 45 5.61 5.11 -1.73
C LEU A 45 4.58 6.09 -2.31
N LEU A 46 3.90 6.84 -1.44
CA LEU A 46 2.91 7.81 -1.88
C LEU A 46 3.54 8.94 -2.71
N ARG A 47 4.70 9.45 -2.29
CA ARG A 47 5.43 10.47 -3.05
C ARG A 47 5.96 9.98 -4.40
N ARG A 48 6.33 8.70 -4.50
CA ARG A 48 6.75 8.07 -5.76
C ARG A 48 5.59 7.92 -6.74
N SER A 49 4.39 7.69 -6.20
CA SER A 49 3.18 7.42 -6.98
C SER A 49 2.32 8.68 -7.20
N SER A 50 2.90 9.88 -7.08
CA SER A 50 2.15 11.14 -7.18
C SER A 50 2.99 12.31 -7.65
N HIS A 51 2.36 13.19 -8.44
CA HIS A 51 2.91 14.51 -8.75
C HIS A 51 2.93 15.39 -7.50
N PRO A 52 3.86 16.37 -7.40
CA PRO A 52 3.95 17.27 -6.25
C PRO A 52 2.65 17.95 -5.83
N GLU A 53 1.82 18.34 -6.80
CA GLU A 53 0.54 19.01 -6.64
C GLU A 53 -0.57 18.11 -6.06
N ASP A 54 -0.53 16.81 -6.34
CA ASP A 54 -1.56 15.85 -5.90
C ASP A 54 -1.28 15.27 -4.50
N ARG A 55 -0.05 15.42 -4.01
CA ARG A 55 0.39 14.86 -2.71
C ARG A 55 -0.55 15.20 -1.55
N PRO A 56 -1.00 16.46 -1.35
CA PRO A 56 -1.88 16.77 -0.21
C PRO A 56 -3.18 15.96 -0.22
N ALA A 57 -3.82 15.79 -1.36
CA ALA A 57 -5.05 15.02 -1.50
C ALA A 57 -4.81 13.53 -1.22
N LEU A 58 -3.73 12.97 -1.76
CA LEU A 58 -3.38 11.56 -1.56
C LEU A 58 -2.96 11.26 -0.11
N PHE A 59 -2.24 12.16 0.56
CA PHE A 59 -1.93 11.99 1.99
C PHE A 59 -3.19 12.10 2.85
N ALA A 60 -4.13 12.99 2.50
CA ALA A 60 -5.43 13.07 3.17
C ALA A 60 -6.25 11.79 2.97
N ALA A 61 -6.27 11.21 1.76
CA ALA A 61 -6.92 9.93 1.49
C ALA A 61 -6.29 8.79 2.29
N GLN A 62 -4.96 8.73 2.36
CA GLN A 62 -4.24 7.73 3.17
C GLN A 62 -4.54 7.86 4.67
N PHE A 63 -4.62 9.10 5.17
CA PHE A 63 -5.03 9.39 6.54
C PHE A 63 -6.48 8.95 6.81
N ALA A 64 -7.41 9.27 5.92
CA ALA A 64 -8.81 8.87 6.07
C ALA A 64 -8.96 7.34 6.03
N LEU A 65 -8.25 6.66 5.13
CA LEU A 65 -8.26 5.20 5.03
C LEU A 65 -7.73 4.53 6.31
N SER A 66 -6.65 5.04 6.89
CA SER A 66 -6.12 4.47 8.15
C SER A 66 -7.13 4.62 9.31
N HIS A 67 -7.88 5.72 9.35
CA HIS A 67 -8.94 5.94 10.34
C HIS A 67 -10.14 5.04 10.10
N ALA A 68 -10.53 4.81 8.85
CA ALA A 68 -11.56 3.83 8.51
C ALA A 68 -11.17 2.41 8.97
N CYS A 69 -9.90 2.04 8.79
CA CYS A 69 -9.37 0.77 9.31
C CYS A 69 -9.43 0.70 10.84
N TRP A 70 -9.09 1.77 11.57
CA TRP A 70 -9.24 1.82 13.03
C TRP A 70 -10.71 1.74 13.47
N LEU A 71 -11.60 2.47 12.79
CA LEU A 71 -13.03 2.46 13.05
C LEU A 71 -13.62 1.05 12.93
N PHE A 72 -13.10 0.22 12.03
CA PHE A 72 -13.50 -1.18 11.89
C PHE A 72 -12.82 -2.10 12.92
N THR A 73 -11.49 -2.03 13.03
CA THR A 73 -10.70 -2.99 13.81
C THR A 73 -10.84 -2.81 15.32
N TYR A 74 -11.08 -1.60 15.82
CA TYR A 74 -11.24 -1.35 17.25
C TYR A 74 -12.53 -1.98 17.81
N PRO A 75 -13.72 -1.75 17.24
CA PRO A 75 -14.93 -2.46 17.65
C PRO A 75 -14.81 -3.98 17.49
N LEU A 76 -14.19 -4.45 16.40
CA LEU A 76 -13.98 -5.88 16.18
C LEU A 76 -13.15 -6.50 17.32
N ALA A 77 -12.02 -5.87 17.65
CA ALA A 77 -11.14 -6.34 18.72
C ALA A 77 -11.82 -6.31 20.09
N GLY A 78 -12.52 -5.21 20.40
CA GLY A 78 -13.25 -5.05 21.66
C GLY A 78 -14.40 -6.04 21.80
N TRP A 79 -15.19 -6.24 20.73
CA TRP A 79 -16.33 -7.14 20.74
C TRP A 79 -15.92 -8.61 20.86
N ILE A 80 -14.97 -9.08 20.04
CA ILE A 80 -14.46 -10.46 20.14
C ILE A 80 -13.75 -10.67 21.48
N GLY A 81 -12.95 -9.70 21.93
CA GLY A 81 -12.20 -9.81 23.18
C GLY A 81 -13.11 -9.92 24.40
N ALA A 82 -14.22 -9.16 24.42
CA ALA A 82 -15.18 -9.18 25.51
C ALA A 82 -16.16 -10.36 25.47
N LYS A 83 -16.51 -10.87 24.27
CA LYS A 83 -17.53 -11.91 24.11
C LYS A 83 -16.98 -13.33 23.93
N VAL A 84 -15.75 -13.46 23.43
CA VAL A 84 -15.15 -14.76 23.09
C VAL A 84 -13.90 -14.99 23.92
N SER A 85 -12.76 -14.42 23.53
CA SER A 85 -11.51 -14.40 24.31
C SER A 85 -10.42 -13.61 23.58
N LEU A 86 -9.34 -13.27 24.29
CA LEU A 86 -8.17 -12.62 23.70
C LEU A 86 -7.45 -13.48 22.62
N PRO A 87 -7.23 -14.80 22.80
CA PRO A 87 -6.70 -15.64 21.73
C PRO A 87 -7.50 -15.58 20.43
N PHE A 88 -8.83 -15.62 20.53
CA PHE A 88 -9.69 -15.48 19.35
C PHE A 88 -9.60 -14.09 18.71
N THR A 89 -9.46 -13.03 19.51
CA THR A 89 -9.21 -11.68 18.98
C THR A 89 -7.90 -11.61 18.18
N PHE A 90 -6.82 -12.17 18.71
CA PHE A 90 -5.53 -12.25 18.04
C PHE A 90 -5.63 -12.98 16.69
N ALA A 91 -6.27 -14.15 16.66
CA ALA A 91 -6.47 -14.92 15.44
C ALA A 91 -7.34 -14.17 14.42
N ALA A 92 -8.45 -13.56 14.85
CA ALA A 92 -9.34 -12.80 13.97
C ALA A 92 -8.64 -11.60 13.33
N LEU A 93 -7.90 -10.80 14.11
CA LEU A 93 -7.11 -9.69 13.57
C LEU A 93 -5.96 -10.19 12.69
N GLY A 94 -5.36 -11.34 13.01
CA GLY A 94 -4.35 -12.00 12.17
C GLY A 94 -4.89 -12.36 10.79
N LEU A 95 -6.13 -12.85 10.70
CA LEU A 95 -6.80 -13.12 9.42
C LEU A 95 -7.06 -11.84 8.63
N VAL A 96 -7.54 -10.77 9.28
CA VAL A 96 -7.75 -9.46 8.64
C VAL A 96 -6.42 -8.91 8.09
N ALA A 97 -5.35 -8.97 8.89
CA ALA A 97 -4.03 -8.53 8.47
C ALA A 97 -3.47 -9.37 7.32
N THR A 98 -3.70 -10.69 7.34
CA THR A 98 -3.31 -11.60 6.25
C THR A 98 -4.03 -11.22 4.96
N ALA A 99 -5.34 -11.02 5.00
CA ALA A 99 -6.13 -10.61 3.84
C ALA A 99 -5.64 -9.26 3.27
N ALA A 100 -5.30 -8.30 4.13
CA ALA A 100 -4.75 -7.02 3.70
C ALA A 100 -3.37 -7.16 3.03
N VAL A 101 -2.49 -8.02 3.55
CA VAL A 101 -1.19 -8.31 2.93
C VAL A 101 -1.36 -9.01 1.57
N LEU A 102 -2.26 -9.99 1.47
CA LEU A 102 -2.58 -10.66 0.21
C LEU A 102 -3.16 -9.67 -0.81
N ALA A 103 -4.07 -8.79 -0.39
CA ALA A 103 -4.60 -7.74 -1.24
C ALA A 103 -3.48 -6.79 -1.71
N ALA A 104 -2.58 -6.36 -0.82
CA ALA A 104 -1.45 -5.52 -1.22
C ALA A 104 -0.53 -6.19 -2.25
N MET A 105 -0.26 -7.49 -2.10
CA MET A 105 0.55 -8.25 -3.07
C MET A 105 -0.19 -8.49 -4.40
N TRP A 106 -1.53 -8.55 -4.37
CA TRP A 106 -2.32 -8.75 -5.58
C TRP A 106 -2.55 -7.44 -6.35
N LEU A 107 -2.78 -6.33 -5.65
CA LEU A 107 -3.01 -5.02 -6.26
C LEU A 107 -1.72 -4.37 -6.75
N TRP A 108 -0.57 -4.67 -6.13
CA TRP A 108 0.69 -4.04 -6.51
C TRP A 108 1.53 -4.95 -7.42
N PRO A 109 1.88 -4.51 -8.63
CA PRO A 109 2.76 -5.28 -9.51
C PRO A 109 4.15 -5.43 -8.90
N ALA A 110 4.76 -6.61 -9.08
CA ALA A 110 6.12 -6.89 -8.61
C ALA A 110 7.17 -6.07 -9.37
N GLU A 111 6.91 -5.83 -10.66
CA GLU A 111 7.69 -4.96 -11.52
C GLU A 111 6.92 -3.64 -11.69
N ASP A 112 7.35 -2.63 -10.97
CA ASP A 112 6.79 -1.27 -10.99
C ASP A 112 7.93 -0.29 -11.33
N PRO A 113 8.37 -0.25 -12.61
CA PRO A 113 9.46 0.62 -13.02
C PRO A 113 9.00 2.08 -12.98
N ASP A 114 9.80 2.94 -12.35
CA ASP A 114 9.45 4.36 -12.20
C ASP A 114 9.25 5.04 -13.56
N VAL A 115 10.00 4.64 -14.59
CA VAL A 115 9.93 5.20 -15.95
C VAL A 115 9.30 4.20 -16.92
N LEU A 116 8.18 4.58 -17.53
CA LEU A 116 7.48 3.76 -18.52
C LEU A 116 7.51 4.39 -19.91
N THR A 117 7.90 3.59 -20.90
CA THR A 117 7.79 3.97 -22.32
C THR A 117 6.35 3.77 -22.78
N HIS A 118 5.73 4.80 -23.34
CA HIS A 118 4.36 4.75 -23.85
C HIS A 118 4.17 5.67 -25.05
N THR A 119 3.06 5.49 -25.77
CA THR A 119 2.73 6.20 -27.02
C THR A 119 1.44 7.00 -26.88
N HIS A 120 1.45 8.23 -27.40
CA HIS A 120 0.27 9.07 -27.52
C HIS A 120 -0.13 9.23 -28.98
N GLY A 121 -1.37 8.85 -29.32
CA GLY A 121 -1.95 9.02 -30.66
C GLY A 121 -2.89 10.22 -30.80
N ALA A 122 -3.43 10.73 -29.69
CA ALA A 122 -4.50 11.73 -29.67
C ALA A 122 -4.06 13.13 -29.19
N LEU A 123 -2.88 13.26 -28.60
CA LEU A 123 -2.35 14.56 -28.16
C LEU A 123 -1.80 15.36 -29.34
N ASP A 124 -1.95 16.69 -29.29
CA ASP A 124 -1.35 17.60 -30.26
C ASP A 124 0.17 17.41 -30.29
N ARG A 125 0.77 17.37 -31.48
CA ARG A 125 2.22 17.15 -31.66
C ARG A 125 3.10 18.23 -31.02
N THR A 126 2.54 19.41 -30.77
CA THR A 126 3.22 20.54 -30.14
C THR A 126 3.00 20.61 -28.62
N HIS A 127 2.23 19.66 -28.06
CA HIS A 127 1.93 19.65 -26.65
C HIS A 127 3.23 19.54 -25.81
N PRO A 128 3.44 20.37 -24.77
CA PRO A 128 4.67 20.37 -23.98
C PRO A 128 5.04 19.01 -23.39
N HIS A 129 4.02 18.18 -23.09
CA HIS A 129 4.19 16.79 -22.63
C HIS A 129 4.97 15.89 -23.59
N LEU A 130 4.99 16.22 -24.88
CA LEU A 130 5.61 15.43 -25.96
C LEU A 130 6.96 16.00 -26.41
N ALA A 131 7.56 16.91 -25.62
CA ALA A 131 8.79 17.61 -26.01
C ALA A 131 9.95 16.69 -26.41
N ASP A 132 10.07 15.53 -25.76
CA ASP A 132 11.12 14.52 -26.01
C ASP A 132 10.61 13.29 -26.79
N ALA A 133 9.44 13.40 -27.43
CA ALA A 133 8.81 12.25 -28.08
C ALA A 133 9.37 11.97 -29.49
N VAL A 134 9.55 10.68 -29.79
CA VAL A 134 9.99 10.17 -31.09
C VAL A 134 8.78 9.64 -31.85
N ALA A 135 8.65 10.01 -33.13
CA ALA A 135 7.60 9.48 -33.99
C ALA A 135 7.79 7.99 -34.25
N VAL A 136 6.73 7.21 -34.03
CA VAL A 136 6.65 5.77 -34.29
C VAL A 136 5.37 5.44 -35.05
N GLU A 137 5.30 4.24 -35.62
CA GLU A 137 4.06 3.73 -36.20
C GLU A 137 3.00 3.63 -35.09
N GLY A 138 1.91 4.40 -35.22
CA GLY A 138 0.84 4.48 -34.22
C GLY A 138 0.88 5.68 -33.25
N GLY A 139 1.89 6.57 -33.31
CA GLY A 139 1.85 7.82 -32.53
C GLY A 139 3.22 8.41 -32.17
N LEU A 140 3.25 9.19 -31.10
CA LEU A 140 4.48 9.76 -30.53
C LEU A 140 4.87 8.97 -29.28
N ARG A 141 6.08 8.39 -29.29
CA ARG A 141 6.61 7.57 -28.20
C ARG A 141 7.58 8.36 -27.33
N HIS A 142 7.41 8.31 -26.03
CA HIS A 142 8.35 8.87 -25.05
C HIS A 142 8.38 8.05 -23.77
N ALA A 143 9.27 8.40 -22.85
CA ALA A 143 9.40 7.75 -21.55
C ALA A 143 9.66 8.79 -20.47
N HIS A 144 8.91 8.72 -19.37
CA HIS A 144 9.10 9.56 -18.18
C HIS A 144 8.54 8.85 -16.95
N ALA A 145 8.72 9.46 -15.77
CA ALA A 145 8.19 8.94 -14.51
C ALA A 145 6.65 8.83 -14.59
N PHE A 146 6.11 7.62 -14.53
CA PHE A 146 4.69 7.40 -14.83
C PHE A 146 3.85 7.45 -13.56
N VAL A 147 2.81 8.28 -13.58
CA VAL A 147 1.84 8.45 -12.49
C VAL A 147 0.46 8.53 -13.13
N ILE A 148 -0.56 7.99 -12.46
CA ILE A 148 -1.94 8.14 -12.93
C ILE A 148 -2.37 9.61 -12.76
N ASP A 149 -2.67 10.26 -13.89
CA ASP A 149 -3.05 11.68 -13.96
C ASP A 149 -4.04 11.95 -15.11
N ASN A 150 -4.24 13.22 -15.47
CA ASN A 150 -5.16 13.62 -16.54
C ASN A 150 -4.72 13.17 -17.95
N HIS A 151 -3.42 13.04 -18.19
CA HIS A 151 -2.86 12.53 -19.46
C HIS A 151 -2.72 11.00 -19.44
N HIS A 152 -2.70 10.39 -18.25
CA HIS A 152 -2.53 8.96 -18.02
C HIS A 152 -3.59 8.40 -17.05
N PRO A 153 -4.86 8.30 -17.45
CA PRO A 153 -5.94 7.87 -16.55
C PRO A 153 -5.85 6.37 -16.20
N GLU A 154 -5.15 5.59 -17.02
CA GLU A 154 -4.98 4.15 -16.85
C GLU A 154 -3.50 3.77 -17.02
N TRP A 155 -3.10 2.70 -16.35
CA TRP A 155 -1.80 2.09 -16.59
C TRP A 155 -1.72 1.57 -18.04
N PRO A 156 -0.56 1.70 -18.72
CA PRO A 156 -0.38 1.16 -20.05
C PRO A 156 -0.52 -0.36 -20.00
N ARG A 157 -1.34 -0.93 -20.88
CA ARG A 157 -1.45 -2.39 -20.99
C ARG A 157 -0.20 -2.92 -21.72
N PRO A 158 0.42 -4.02 -21.24
CA PRO A 158 1.44 -4.69 -22.02
C PRO A 158 0.86 -5.10 -23.38
N ALA A 159 1.62 -4.85 -24.45
CA ALA A 159 1.29 -5.28 -25.80
C ALA A 159 1.46 -6.80 -25.96
#